data_AF-A0A7C1YIP8-F1
#
_entry.id   AF-A0A7C1YIP8-F1
#
_cell.length_a   1.000
_cell.length_b   1.000
_cell.length_c   1.000
_cell.angle_alpha   90.00
_cell.angle_beta   90.00
_cell.angle_gamma   90.00
#
_symmetry.space_group_name_H-M   'P 1'
#
loop_
_entity.id
_entity.type
_entity.pdbx_description
1 polymer ?
#
loop_
_entity_poly.entity_id
_entity_poly.type
_entity_poly.pdbx_seq_one_letter_code
_entity_poly.pdbx_strand_id
1 'polypeptide(L)'
;MLAIKNNIMAGNAARHLGMAYDNLAKSVERLASGLRINSAKDDAAGMAVRELVRADIAVLQQGARNAQDGISMVQTMEGAMAVMDENLIRMKELAEQAATGSYSTAQRTIMDAEFSEMANEIERIANATAFNGITMLNTAPTATNAVSIHVGTTSTIDIAQVDMTKSGLNIETGDGGWQVDSDTALGGDAASDTWLTMTQDGSSASPGTSVTLTISFEDNGTSANDEKDIEVALTVLTDGNATNFSLANIVSQINT
;
A
#
# COMPACT_ATOMS: atom_id res chain seq x y z
N MET A 1 -53.77 -65.78 -43.61
CA MET A 1 -52.70 -65.80 -44.62
C MET A 1 -51.42 -66.29 -43.97
N LEU A 2 -50.88 -67.43 -44.41
CA LEU A 2 -49.54 -67.88 -44.03
C LEU A 2 -48.55 -67.22 -44.99
N ALA A 3 -47.85 -66.18 -44.52
CA ALA A 3 -46.82 -65.49 -45.30
C ALA A 3 -45.50 -66.25 -45.17
N ILE A 4 -45.09 -66.98 -46.22
CA ILE A 4 -43.84 -67.77 -46.24
C ILE A 4 -42.61 -66.89 -46.53
N LYS A 5 -42.78 -65.77 -47.25
CA LYS A 5 -41.69 -64.86 -47.65
C LYS A 5 -41.32 -63.80 -46.61
N ASN A 6 -42.22 -63.44 -45.70
CA ASN A 6 -41.97 -62.49 -44.61
C ASN A 6 -42.49 -63.11 -43.31
N ASN A 7 -41.57 -63.54 -42.46
CA ASN A 7 -41.90 -64.09 -41.14
C ASN A 7 -41.97 -62.94 -40.12
N ILE A 8 -43.16 -62.39 -39.95
CA ILE A 8 -43.43 -61.27 -39.05
C ILE A 8 -43.14 -61.63 -37.59
N MET A 9 -43.37 -62.89 -37.17
CA MET A 9 -43.06 -63.36 -35.82
C MET A 9 -41.56 -63.39 -35.55
N ALA A 10 -40.78 -63.91 -36.50
CA ALA A 10 -39.31 -63.89 -36.42
C ALA A 10 -38.76 -62.45 -36.48
N GLY A 11 -39.31 -61.59 -37.34
CA GLY A 11 -38.95 -60.18 -37.39
C GLY A 11 -39.27 -59.43 -36.08
N ASN A 12 -40.38 -59.76 -35.43
CA ASN A 12 -40.70 -59.18 -34.14
C ASN A 12 -39.75 -59.66 -33.03
N ALA A 13 -39.44 -60.96 -32.99
CA ALA A 13 -38.44 -61.51 -32.08
C ALA A 13 -37.06 -60.86 -32.27
N ALA A 14 -36.62 -60.66 -33.52
CA ALA A 14 -35.36 -59.98 -33.83
C ALA A 14 -35.34 -58.51 -33.36
N ARG A 15 -36.45 -57.76 -33.50
CA ARG A 15 -36.55 -56.38 -32.96
C ARG A 15 -36.46 -56.34 -31.44
N HIS A 16 -37.14 -57.25 -30.73
CA HIS A 16 -37.05 -57.34 -29.27
C HIS A 16 -35.64 -57.74 -28.81
N LEU A 17 -34.99 -58.66 -29.52
CA LEU A 17 -33.60 -59.02 -29.28
C LEU A 17 -32.65 -57.82 -29.48
N GLY A 18 -32.86 -57.02 -30.54
CA GLY A 18 -32.12 -55.79 -30.77
C GLY A 18 -32.25 -54.79 -29.61
N MET A 19 -33.49 -54.52 -29.16
CA MET A 19 -33.72 -53.66 -27.99
C MET A 19 -33.07 -54.20 -26.71
N ALA A 20 -33.03 -55.52 -26.51
CA ALA A 20 -32.35 -56.13 -25.37
C ALA A 20 -30.84 -55.94 -25.42
N TYR A 21 -30.22 -56.08 -26.61
CA TYR A 21 -28.80 -55.79 -26.79
C TYR A 21 -28.46 -54.31 -26.58
N ASP A 22 -29.29 -53.39 -27.04
CA ASP A 22 -29.09 -51.95 -26.81
C ASP A 22 -29.14 -51.60 -25.32
N ASN A 23 -30.08 -52.19 -24.58
CA ASN A 23 -30.19 -52.00 -23.13
C ASN A 23 -29.01 -52.63 -22.37
N LEU A 24 -28.53 -53.80 -22.82
CA LEU A 24 -27.34 -54.43 -22.27
C LEU A 24 -26.10 -53.55 -22.52
N ALA A 25 -25.92 -53.05 -23.75
CA ALA A 25 -24.80 -52.17 -24.09
C ALA A 25 -24.78 -50.93 -23.20
N LYS A 26 -25.92 -50.26 -22.99
CA LYS A 26 -26.04 -49.12 -22.06
C LYS A 26 -25.71 -49.50 -20.62
N SER A 27 -26.11 -50.68 -20.17
CA SER A 27 -25.84 -51.15 -18.80
C SER A 27 -24.35 -51.43 -18.58
N VAL A 28 -23.69 -52.04 -19.57
CA VAL A 28 -22.24 -52.24 -19.59
C VAL A 28 -21.50 -50.90 -19.63
N GLU A 29 -21.97 -49.94 -20.42
CA GLU A 29 -21.39 -48.60 -20.52
C GLU A 29 -21.44 -47.85 -19.18
N ARG A 30 -22.59 -47.89 -18.49
CA ARG A 30 -22.79 -47.33 -17.15
C ARG A 30 -21.96 -48.04 -16.09
N LEU A 31 -21.80 -49.37 -16.19
CA LEU A 31 -20.96 -50.14 -15.29
C LEU A 31 -19.47 -49.77 -15.46
N ALA A 32 -19.02 -49.64 -16.70
CA ALA A 32 -17.63 -49.30 -17.01
C ALA A 32 -17.28 -47.85 -16.62
N SER A 33 -18.21 -46.91 -16.79
CA SER A 33 -18.00 -45.51 -16.40
C SER A 33 -18.26 -45.25 -14.91
N GLY A 34 -19.08 -46.09 -14.26
CA GLY A 34 -19.62 -45.84 -12.92
C GLY A 34 -20.63 -44.70 -12.86
N LEU A 35 -21.04 -44.13 -14.00
CA LEU A 35 -21.93 -42.96 -14.08
C LEU A 35 -23.32 -43.41 -14.54
N ARG A 36 -24.36 -42.91 -13.86
CA ARG A 36 -25.75 -43.19 -14.23
C ARG A 36 -26.14 -42.56 -15.58
N ILE A 37 -25.61 -41.39 -15.92
CA ILE A 37 -25.92 -40.66 -17.16
C ILE A 37 -24.61 -40.49 -17.93
N ASN A 38 -24.38 -41.23 -19.02
CA ASN A 38 -23.14 -41.09 -19.80
C ASN A 38 -23.26 -40.11 -20.97
N SER A 39 -24.47 -39.91 -21.51
CA SER A 39 -24.70 -39.12 -22.70
C SER A 39 -25.93 -38.22 -22.55
N ALA A 40 -25.90 -37.06 -23.20
CA ALA A 40 -27.02 -36.12 -23.24
C ALA A 40 -28.29 -36.71 -23.90
N LYS A 41 -28.14 -37.84 -24.64
CA LYS A 41 -29.28 -38.59 -25.20
C LYS A 41 -30.14 -39.30 -24.14
N ASP A 42 -29.56 -39.59 -22.97
CA ASP A 42 -30.21 -40.31 -21.88
C ASP A 42 -30.90 -39.34 -20.91
N ASP A 43 -30.22 -38.25 -20.55
CA ASP A 43 -30.78 -37.12 -19.79
C ASP A 43 -29.93 -35.86 -20.02
N ALA A 44 -30.40 -34.96 -20.89
CA ALA A 44 -29.69 -33.73 -21.21
C ALA A 44 -29.63 -32.76 -20.02
N ALA A 45 -30.70 -32.68 -19.22
CA ALA A 45 -30.77 -31.77 -18.08
C ALA A 45 -29.89 -32.28 -16.92
N GLY A 46 -29.95 -33.57 -16.61
CA GLY A 46 -29.10 -34.20 -15.60
C GLY A 46 -27.62 -34.16 -15.97
N MET A 47 -27.28 -34.34 -17.26
CA MET A 47 -25.92 -34.15 -17.74
C MET A 47 -25.44 -32.69 -17.59
N ALA A 48 -26.29 -31.70 -17.92
CA ALA A 48 -25.94 -30.30 -17.78
C ALA A 48 -25.63 -29.90 -16.33
N VAL A 49 -26.46 -30.33 -15.37
CA VAL A 49 -26.23 -30.08 -13.94
C VAL A 49 -24.94 -30.75 -13.47
N ARG A 50 -24.66 -31.99 -13.91
CA ARG A 50 -23.42 -32.68 -13.55
C ARG A 50 -22.19 -31.94 -14.07
N GLU A 51 -22.18 -31.52 -15.34
CA GLU A 51 -21.03 -30.81 -15.89
C GLU A 51 -20.85 -29.44 -15.24
N LEU A 52 -21.94 -28.75 -14.85
CA LEU A 52 -21.87 -27.52 -14.07
C LEU A 52 -21.21 -27.77 -12.70
N VAL A 53 -21.66 -28.77 -11.95
CA VAL A 53 -21.05 -29.11 -10.66
C VAL A 53 -19.59 -29.56 -10.82
N ARG A 54 -19.27 -30.30 -11.89
CA ARG A 54 -17.89 -30.70 -12.19
C ARG A 54 -17.00 -29.49 -12.50
N ALA A 55 -17.53 -28.50 -13.23
CA ALA A 55 -16.86 -27.25 -13.49
C ALA A 55 -16.64 -26.47 -12.18
N ASP A 56 -17.67 -26.35 -11.34
CA ASP A 56 -17.57 -25.67 -10.04
C ASP A 56 -16.52 -26.34 -9.14
N ILE A 57 -16.48 -27.67 -9.08
CA ILE A 57 -15.44 -28.40 -8.33
C ILE A 57 -14.04 -28.05 -8.85
N ALA A 58 -13.85 -28.04 -10.18
CA ALA A 58 -12.55 -27.71 -10.76
C ALA A 58 -12.14 -26.25 -10.45
N VAL A 59 -13.09 -25.32 -10.52
CA VAL A 59 -12.86 -23.91 -10.17
C VAL A 59 -12.54 -23.75 -8.68
N LEU A 60 -13.26 -24.43 -7.79
CA LEU A 60 -13.00 -24.41 -6.35
C LEU A 60 -11.64 -25.04 -6.00
N GLN A 61 -11.25 -26.12 -6.68
CA GLN A 61 -9.92 -26.72 -6.49
C GLN A 61 -8.79 -25.76 -6.91
N GLN A 62 -8.98 -24.99 -7.99
CA GLN A 62 -8.04 -23.93 -8.34
C GLN A 62 -8.09 -22.78 -7.33
N GLY A 63 -9.28 -22.37 -6.90
CA GLY A 63 -9.46 -21.34 -5.87
C GLY A 63 -8.77 -21.70 -4.55
N ALA A 64 -8.80 -22.97 -4.14
CA ALA A 64 -8.09 -23.44 -2.96
C ALA A 64 -6.57 -23.31 -3.10
N ARG A 65 -6.01 -23.56 -4.29
CA ARG A 65 -4.58 -23.32 -4.58
C ARG A 65 -4.26 -21.83 -4.55
N ASN A 66 -5.07 -21.00 -5.20
CA ASN A 66 -4.90 -19.55 -5.19
C ASN A 66 -4.94 -19.00 -3.74
N ALA A 67 -5.82 -19.52 -2.89
CA ALA A 67 -5.88 -19.14 -1.48
C ALA A 67 -4.62 -19.57 -0.71
N GLN A 68 -4.01 -20.71 -1.03
CA GLN A 68 -2.72 -21.12 -0.46
C GLN A 68 -1.58 -20.18 -0.87
N ASP A 69 -1.60 -19.68 -2.12
CA ASP A 69 -0.65 -18.64 -2.55
C ASP A 69 -0.87 -17.35 -1.75
N GLY A 70 -2.13 -16.99 -1.48
CA GLY A 70 -2.47 -15.88 -0.60
C GLY A 70 -1.96 -16.02 0.83
N ILE A 71 -2.08 -17.21 1.40
CA ILE A 71 -1.52 -17.51 2.73
C ILE A 71 0.00 -17.34 2.70
N SER A 72 0.67 -17.88 1.68
CA SER A 72 2.13 -17.79 1.53
C SER A 72 2.60 -16.34 1.39
N MET A 73 1.82 -15.54 0.67
CA MET A 73 2.03 -14.11 0.52
C MET A 73 1.92 -13.37 1.86
N VAL A 74 0.85 -13.60 2.63
CA VAL A 74 0.67 -12.98 3.96
C VAL A 74 1.75 -13.44 4.93
N GLN A 75 2.16 -14.71 4.92
CA GLN A 75 3.25 -15.20 5.77
C GLN A 75 4.60 -14.54 5.45
N THR A 76 4.85 -14.27 4.16
CA THR A 76 6.06 -13.53 3.75
C THR A 76 6.01 -12.10 4.26
N MET A 77 4.84 -11.44 4.20
CA MET A 77 4.63 -10.11 4.77
C MET A 77 4.83 -10.10 6.29
N GLU A 78 4.21 -11.05 6.99
CA GLU A 78 4.30 -11.18 8.45
C GLU A 78 5.75 -11.39 8.91
N GLY A 79 6.50 -12.24 8.21
CA GLY A 79 7.92 -12.44 8.51
C GLY A 79 8.76 -11.17 8.34
N ALA A 80 8.51 -10.38 7.30
CA ALA A 80 9.19 -9.10 7.11
C ALA A 80 8.78 -8.06 8.17
N MET A 81 7.50 -7.99 8.53
CA MET A 81 7.00 -7.09 9.58
C MET A 81 7.56 -7.45 10.96
N ALA A 82 7.80 -8.72 11.25
CA ALA A 82 8.43 -9.13 12.50
C ALA A 82 9.87 -8.59 12.64
N VAL A 83 10.64 -8.54 11.54
CA VAL A 83 11.99 -7.94 11.54
C VAL A 83 11.90 -6.41 11.69
N MET A 84 10.92 -5.77 11.06
CA MET A 84 10.68 -4.34 11.24
C MET A 84 10.30 -4.00 12.70
N ASP A 85 9.51 -4.83 13.36
CA ASP A 85 9.13 -4.66 14.77
C ASP A 85 10.37 -4.67 15.69
N GLU A 86 11.32 -5.59 15.47
CA GLU A 86 12.59 -5.62 16.21
C GLU A 86 13.39 -4.31 16.03
N ASN A 87 13.46 -3.78 14.80
CA ASN A 87 14.09 -2.49 14.53
C ASN A 87 13.37 -1.33 15.23
N LEU A 88 12.04 -1.30 15.23
CA LEU A 88 11.25 -0.26 15.90
C LEU A 88 11.44 -0.28 17.42
N ILE A 89 11.51 -1.45 18.02
CA ILE A 89 11.81 -1.59 19.46
C ILE A 89 13.19 -0.99 19.75
N ARG A 90 14.21 -1.31 18.95
CA ARG A 90 15.55 -0.76 19.11
C ARG A 90 15.59 0.77 18.90
N MET A 91 14.85 1.28 17.92
CA MET A 91 14.68 2.73 17.71
C MET A 91 14.06 3.41 18.93
N LYS A 92 13.06 2.79 19.56
CA LYS A 92 12.45 3.29 20.80
C LYS A 92 13.43 3.28 21.97
N GLU A 93 14.27 2.25 22.10
CA GLU A 93 15.33 2.22 23.11
C GLU A 93 16.33 3.36 22.93
N LEU A 94 16.76 3.64 21.69
CA LEU A 94 17.65 4.76 21.40
C LEU A 94 17.00 6.11 21.69
N ALA A 95 15.72 6.28 21.36
CA ALA A 95 14.98 7.50 21.66
C ALA A 95 14.91 7.77 23.18
N GLU A 96 14.65 6.75 24.00
CA GLU A 96 14.65 6.88 25.47
C GLU A 96 16.05 7.18 26.03
N GLN A 97 17.09 6.53 25.48
CA GLN A 97 18.48 6.81 25.85
C GLN A 97 18.86 8.26 25.49
N ALA A 98 18.49 8.72 24.30
CA ALA A 98 18.71 10.09 23.86
C ALA A 98 17.89 11.10 24.68
N ALA A 99 16.72 10.75 25.21
CA ALA A 99 15.94 11.62 26.08
C ALA A 99 16.62 11.86 27.44
N THR A 100 17.51 10.95 27.88
CA THR A 100 18.17 11.04 29.20
C THR A 100 19.25 12.13 29.22
N GLY A 101 19.16 13.07 30.17
CA GLY A 101 20.04 14.24 30.27
C GLY A 101 21.51 13.97 30.66
N SER A 102 21.91 12.73 30.95
CA SER A 102 23.28 12.38 31.34
C SER A 102 24.23 12.14 30.16
N TYR A 103 23.73 12.08 28.93
CA TYR A 103 24.53 11.86 27.72
C TYR A 103 24.99 13.18 27.09
N SER A 104 26.24 13.22 26.66
CA SER A 104 26.83 14.34 25.94
C SER A 104 26.23 14.51 24.53
N THR A 105 26.36 15.70 23.95
CA THR A 105 25.90 15.97 22.58
C THR A 105 26.53 15.04 21.56
N ALA A 106 27.82 14.72 21.67
CA ALA A 106 28.50 13.79 20.77
C ALA A 106 27.92 12.36 20.84
N GLN A 107 27.55 11.89 22.04
CA GLN A 107 26.89 10.60 22.20
C GLN A 107 25.48 10.59 21.60
N ARG A 108 24.73 11.70 21.76
CA ARG A 108 23.40 11.87 21.13
C ARG A 108 23.50 11.84 19.61
N THR A 109 24.52 12.44 19.01
CA THR A 109 24.75 12.38 17.55
C THR A 109 25.04 10.95 17.07
N ILE A 110 25.78 10.15 17.85
CA ILE A 110 26.03 8.74 17.49
C ILE A 110 24.74 7.91 17.59
N MET A 111 23.93 8.14 18.63
CA MET A 111 22.62 7.48 18.77
C MET A 111 21.66 7.86 17.65
N ASP A 112 21.67 9.12 17.22
CA ASP A 112 20.87 9.62 16.09
C ASP A 112 21.31 8.98 14.76
N ALA A 113 22.61 8.82 14.53
CA ALA A 113 23.12 8.10 13.38
C ALA A 113 22.65 6.63 13.36
N GLU A 114 22.70 5.94 14.51
CA GLU A 114 22.17 4.56 14.63
C GLU A 114 20.65 4.51 14.39
N PHE A 115 19.90 5.48 14.90
CA PHE A 115 18.46 5.62 14.65
C PHE A 115 18.16 5.81 13.15
N SER A 116 18.94 6.63 12.45
CA SER A 116 18.80 6.86 11.02
C SER A 116 19.11 5.62 10.19
N GLU A 117 20.15 4.86 10.55
CA GLU A 117 20.46 3.58 9.90
C GLU A 117 19.36 2.53 10.10
N MET A 118 18.77 2.44 11.29
CA MET A 118 17.62 1.56 11.50
C MET A 118 16.39 1.99 10.69
N ALA A 119 16.13 3.29 10.61
CA ALA A 119 15.08 3.81 9.75
C ALA A 119 15.35 3.44 8.28
N ASN A 120 16.60 3.57 7.81
CA ASN A 120 17.00 3.15 6.45
C ASN A 120 16.79 1.65 6.23
N GLU A 121 17.06 0.84 7.24
CA GLU A 121 16.85 -0.61 7.15
C GLU A 121 15.36 -0.96 7.05
N ILE A 122 14.49 -0.28 7.81
CA ILE A 122 13.03 -0.43 7.67
C ILE A 122 12.59 -0.08 6.24
N GLU A 123 13.06 1.05 5.69
CA GLU A 123 12.79 1.46 4.30
C GLU A 123 13.26 0.40 3.29
N ARG A 124 14.45 -0.17 3.51
CA ARG A 124 15.00 -1.21 2.65
C ARG A 124 14.17 -2.49 2.71
N ILE A 125 13.74 -2.94 3.88
CA ILE A 125 12.90 -4.14 4.04
C ILE A 125 11.53 -3.89 3.40
N ALA A 126 10.93 -2.71 3.59
CA ALA A 126 9.64 -2.34 3.00
C ALA A 126 9.67 -2.44 1.48
N ASN A 127 10.74 -1.93 0.86
CA ASN A 127 10.90 -1.94 -0.59
C ASN A 127 11.41 -3.27 -1.18
N ALA A 128 12.19 -4.05 -0.42
CA ALA A 128 12.73 -5.32 -0.89
C ALA A 128 11.74 -6.50 -0.71
N THR A 129 10.76 -6.37 0.17
CA THR A 129 9.79 -7.45 0.43
C THR A 129 8.76 -7.52 -0.70
N ALA A 130 8.89 -8.56 -1.53
CA ALA A 130 7.97 -8.83 -2.62
C ALA A 130 7.62 -10.33 -2.69
N PHE A 131 6.36 -10.62 -3.00
CA PHE A 131 5.91 -11.97 -3.33
C PHE A 131 5.59 -12.02 -4.81
N ASN A 132 6.32 -12.87 -5.55
CA ASN A 132 6.17 -13.01 -7.00
C ASN A 132 6.22 -11.66 -7.77
N GLY A 133 7.09 -10.75 -7.33
CA GLY A 133 7.27 -9.42 -7.93
C GLY A 133 6.25 -8.35 -7.51
N ILE A 134 5.27 -8.69 -6.67
CA ILE A 134 4.31 -7.74 -6.12
C ILE A 134 4.85 -7.26 -4.76
N THR A 135 5.03 -5.94 -4.60
CA THR A 135 5.42 -5.32 -3.33
C THR A 135 4.21 -5.19 -2.42
N MET A 136 4.39 -5.39 -1.11
CA MET A 136 3.25 -5.45 -0.17
C MET A 136 3.32 -4.46 0.99
N LEU A 137 4.52 -3.94 1.27
CA LEU A 137 4.83 -3.14 2.46
C LEU A 137 5.20 -1.69 2.14
N ASN A 138 5.11 -1.26 0.87
CA ASN A 138 5.55 0.06 0.42
C ASN A 138 4.45 0.92 -0.22
N THR A 139 3.20 0.46 -0.17
CA THR A 139 2.09 1.11 -0.85
C THR A 139 0.96 1.33 0.14
N ALA A 140 0.49 2.57 0.24
CA ALA A 140 -0.63 2.90 1.12
C ALA A 140 -1.89 2.12 0.73
N PRO A 141 -2.63 1.57 1.71
CA PRO A 141 -3.89 0.89 1.46
C PRO A 141 -4.87 1.90 0.85
N THR A 142 -5.13 1.77 -0.44
CA THR A 142 -6.28 2.40 -1.08
C THR A 142 -7.30 1.31 -1.39
N ALA A 143 -8.58 1.66 -1.49
CA ALA A 143 -9.65 0.72 -1.85
C ALA A 143 -9.42 0.02 -3.21
N THR A 144 -8.43 0.46 -3.99
CA THR A 144 -8.09 -0.03 -5.33
C THR A 144 -6.78 -0.84 -5.36
N ASN A 145 -5.96 -0.80 -4.30
CA ASN A 145 -4.62 -1.41 -4.26
C ASN A 145 -4.57 -2.77 -3.53
N ALA A 146 -5.71 -3.40 -3.26
CA ALA A 146 -5.71 -4.74 -2.68
C ALA A 146 -5.34 -5.80 -3.73
N VAL A 147 -4.54 -6.78 -3.33
CA VAL A 147 -4.27 -7.95 -4.16
C VAL A 147 -5.46 -8.90 -4.05
N SER A 148 -6.25 -9.01 -5.12
CA SER A 148 -7.46 -9.83 -5.16
C SER A 148 -7.16 -11.26 -5.59
N ILE A 149 -7.44 -12.21 -4.70
CA ILE A 149 -7.26 -13.64 -4.92
C ILE A 149 -8.59 -14.26 -5.25
N HIS A 150 -8.72 -14.82 -6.44
CA HIS A 150 -9.96 -15.43 -6.90
C HIS A 150 -10.14 -16.81 -6.27
N VAL A 151 -11.27 -17.00 -5.59
CA VAL A 151 -11.67 -18.27 -4.99
C VAL A 151 -13.08 -18.60 -5.46
N GLY A 152 -13.21 -19.49 -6.44
CA GLY A 152 -14.50 -19.77 -7.07
C GLY A 152 -14.73 -18.90 -8.31
N THR A 153 -15.99 -18.81 -8.74
CA THR A 153 -16.38 -18.12 -9.98
C THR A 153 -16.58 -16.62 -9.81
N THR A 154 -17.01 -16.15 -8.64
CA THR A 154 -17.31 -14.73 -8.40
C THR A 154 -16.75 -14.19 -7.08
N SER A 155 -16.16 -15.02 -6.25
CA SER A 155 -15.66 -14.61 -4.93
C SER A 155 -14.17 -14.32 -4.99
N THR A 156 -13.77 -13.22 -4.37
CA THR A 156 -12.37 -12.83 -4.19
C THR A 156 -12.06 -12.67 -2.70
N ILE A 157 -10.80 -12.93 -2.35
CA ILE A 157 -10.21 -12.59 -1.07
C ILE A 157 -9.23 -11.45 -1.34
N ASP A 158 -9.49 -10.29 -0.76
CA ASP A 158 -8.64 -9.12 -0.97
C ASP A 158 -7.62 -9.04 0.17
N ILE A 159 -6.33 -9.06 -0.19
CA ILE A 159 -5.24 -8.81 0.76
C ILE A 159 -4.87 -7.33 0.66
N ALA A 160 -5.05 -6.61 1.77
CA ALA A 160 -4.69 -5.21 1.86
C ALA A 160 -3.16 -5.05 1.88
N GLN A 161 -2.65 -4.18 1.02
CA GLN A 161 -1.28 -3.68 1.12
C GLN A 161 -1.20 -2.70 2.29
N VAL A 162 -0.04 -2.63 2.95
CA VAL A 162 0.21 -1.71 4.06
C VAL A 162 1.45 -0.89 3.70
N ASP A 163 1.47 0.38 4.10
CA ASP A 163 2.67 1.20 3.97
C ASP A 163 3.46 1.15 5.28
N MET A 164 4.62 0.50 5.24
CA MET A 164 5.58 0.39 6.33
C MET A 164 6.89 1.13 6.00
N THR A 165 6.90 1.98 4.97
CA THR A 165 8.03 2.87 4.69
C THR A 165 8.23 3.87 5.84
N LYS A 166 9.36 4.57 5.85
CA LYS A 166 9.61 5.66 6.79
C LYS A 166 8.48 6.68 6.79
N SER A 167 8.00 7.03 5.60
CA SER A 167 6.89 7.98 5.42
C SER A 167 5.58 7.40 5.94
N GLY A 168 5.27 6.14 5.62
CA GLY A 168 4.08 5.45 6.10
C GLY A 168 4.01 5.30 7.63
N LEU A 169 5.15 5.10 8.28
CA LEU A 169 5.28 4.99 9.73
C LEU A 169 5.51 6.34 10.44
N ASN A 170 5.59 7.44 9.69
CA ASN A 170 5.93 8.77 10.19
C ASN A 170 7.25 8.79 11.00
N ILE A 171 8.22 8.00 10.55
CA ILE A 171 9.58 7.96 11.09
C ILE A 171 10.37 9.00 10.33
N GLU A 172 10.19 10.26 10.72
CA GLU A 172 10.99 11.36 10.19
C GLU A 172 12.38 11.32 10.84
N THR A 173 13.39 10.97 10.05
CA THR A 173 14.78 11.31 10.33
C THR A 173 15.00 12.77 9.91
N GLY A 174 14.53 13.70 10.73
CA GLY A 174 14.67 15.14 10.52
C GLY A 174 13.50 15.78 9.76
N ASP A 175 12.57 16.40 10.51
CA ASP A 175 11.83 17.63 10.17
C ASP A 175 10.66 17.95 11.15
N GLY A 176 10.53 17.19 12.24
CA GLY A 176 9.92 17.69 13.48
C GLY A 176 10.75 18.76 14.21
N GLY A 177 11.84 19.24 13.61
CA GLY A 177 12.71 20.30 14.12
C GLY A 177 12.87 21.39 13.06
N TRP A 178 12.76 22.65 13.49
CA TRP A 178 13.03 23.88 12.74
C TRP A 178 13.68 23.64 11.36
N GLN A 179 12.87 23.71 10.30
CA GLN A 179 13.39 23.79 8.94
C GLN A 179 14.13 25.13 8.82
N VAL A 180 15.47 25.06 8.91
CA VAL A 180 16.34 26.16 8.49
C VAL A 180 16.45 26.02 6.98
N ASP A 181 15.58 26.72 6.27
CA ASP A 181 15.74 26.93 4.84
C ASP A 181 16.97 27.83 4.66
N SER A 182 18.14 27.21 4.56
CA SER A 182 19.33 27.89 4.10
C SER A 182 19.27 27.96 2.59
N ASP A 183 18.43 28.85 2.03
CA ASP A 183 18.43 29.07 0.60
C ASP A 183 19.80 29.60 0.17
N THR A 184 20.38 28.83 -0.74
CA THR A 184 21.68 28.97 -1.37
C THR A 184 21.70 30.14 -2.37
N ALA A 185 21.63 31.38 -1.89
CA ALA A 185 21.76 32.58 -2.72
C ALA A 185 23.03 33.40 -2.43
N LEU A 186 24.20 32.76 -2.25
CA LEU A 186 25.48 33.44 -2.50
C LEU A 186 25.71 33.55 -4.02
N GLY A 187 24.97 34.43 -4.68
CA GLY A 187 25.21 34.72 -6.10
C GLY A 187 24.00 35.27 -6.83
N GLY A 188 23.70 36.55 -6.65
CA GLY A 188 22.74 37.24 -7.48
C GLY A 188 22.32 38.57 -6.88
N ASP A 189 22.91 39.64 -7.39
CA ASP A 189 22.51 41.02 -7.17
C ASP A 189 21.01 41.21 -7.47
N ALA A 190 20.18 41.18 -6.42
CA ALA A 190 18.79 41.62 -6.44
C ALA A 190 18.42 42.12 -5.04
N ALA A 191 17.82 43.31 -4.99
CA ALA A 191 17.43 44.03 -3.79
C ALA A 191 16.70 43.15 -2.75
N SER A 192 17.10 43.27 -1.48
CA SER A 192 16.68 42.46 -0.32
C SER A 192 17.24 41.04 -0.31
N ASP A 193 18.43 40.90 0.27
CA ASP A 193 19.04 39.60 0.55
C ASP A 193 18.44 39.08 1.88
N THR A 194 17.48 38.16 1.79
CA THR A 194 16.90 37.49 2.97
C THR A 194 17.85 36.40 3.43
N TRP A 195 18.48 36.61 4.59
CA TRP A 195 19.56 35.75 5.08
C TRP A 195 19.08 34.58 5.93
N LEU A 196 17.94 34.74 6.60
CA LEU A 196 17.40 33.69 7.45
C LEU A 196 15.89 33.86 7.56
N THR A 197 15.16 32.83 7.15
CA THR A 197 13.74 32.68 7.43
C THR A 197 13.56 31.48 8.35
N MET A 198 13.09 31.71 9.57
CA MET A 198 12.73 30.64 10.49
C MET A 198 11.22 30.61 10.64
N THR A 199 10.57 29.55 10.18
CA THR A 199 9.12 29.38 10.35
C THR A 199 8.88 28.28 11.37
N GLN A 200 8.23 28.62 12.48
CA GLN A 200 7.65 27.65 13.39
C GLN A 200 6.17 27.51 13.02
N ASP A 201 5.82 26.40 12.39
CA ASP A 201 4.42 26.00 12.30
C ASP A 201 3.98 25.48 13.68
N GLY A 202 2.81 25.91 14.13
CA GLY A 202 2.24 25.46 15.39
C GLY A 202 2.20 23.94 15.38
N SER A 203 2.82 23.32 16.39
CA SER A 203 2.66 21.89 16.62
C SER A 203 1.17 21.53 16.60
N SER A 204 0.87 20.31 16.16
CA SER A 204 -0.43 19.68 15.83
C SER A 204 -1.65 19.95 16.76
N ALA A 205 -1.49 20.74 17.83
CA ALA A 205 -2.53 21.19 18.75
C ALA A 205 -3.26 22.48 18.32
N SER A 206 -2.76 23.28 17.36
CA SER A 206 -3.49 24.47 16.86
C SER A 206 -3.18 24.75 15.38
N PRO A 207 -3.96 24.19 14.44
CA PRO A 207 -3.83 24.50 13.02
C PRO A 207 -4.12 25.99 12.81
N GLY A 208 -3.17 26.74 12.25
CA GLY A 208 -3.40 28.13 11.83
C GLY A 208 -2.58 29.20 12.54
N THR A 209 -1.73 28.84 13.51
CA THR A 209 -0.73 29.77 14.06
C THR A 209 0.66 29.41 13.55
N SER A 210 1.26 30.27 12.72
CA SER A 210 2.67 30.16 12.34
C SER A 210 3.41 31.44 12.67
N VAL A 211 4.64 31.29 13.14
CA VAL A 211 5.52 32.41 13.47
C VAL A 211 6.72 32.33 12.54
N THR A 212 6.88 33.36 11.71
CA THR A 212 8.00 33.49 10.78
C THR A 212 8.89 34.65 11.22
N LEU A 213 10.14 34.36 11.56
CA LEU A 213 11.20 35.36 11.77
C LEU A 213 12.00 35.47 10.47
N THR A 214 12.07 36.68 9.92
CA THR A 214 12.86 37.00 8.73
C THR A 214 13.93 38.01 9.09
N ILE A 215 15.19 37.69 8.79
CA ILE A 215 16.32 38.62 8.87
C ILE A 215 16.76 38.93 7.44
N SER A 216 16.66 40.20 7.04
CA SER A 216 17.08 40.69 5.73
C SER A 216 18.07 41.83 5.86
N PHE A 217 18.99 41.93 4.90
CA PHE A 217 19.79 43.13 4.73
C PHE A 217 19.17 43.95 3.61
N GLU A 218 18.73 45.16 3.92
CA GLU A 218 18.23 46.09 2.91
C GLU A 218 19.41 46.95 2.43
N ASP A 219 19.61 47.00 1.12
CA ASP A 219 20.54 47.95 0.51
C ASP A 219 19.81 49.28 0.35
N ASN A 220 20.12 50.24 1.21
CA ASN A 220 19.53 51.58 1.19
C ASN A 220 20.28 52.52 0.21
N GLY A 221 21.23 51.98 -0.55
CA GLY A 221 22.14 52.70 -1.42
C GLY A 221 22.06 52.29 -2.88
N THR A 222 22.69 53.09 -3.74
CA THR A 222 22.93 52.74 -5.16
C THR A 222 24.40 52.37 -5.41
N SER A 223 25.19 52.25 -4.34
CA SER A 223 26.64 52.07 -4.39
C SER A 223 27.06 50.85 -3.57
N ALA A 224 27.90 50.00 -4.14
CA ALA A 224 28.33 48.71 -3.58
C ALA A 224 29.12 48.80 -2.25
N ASN A 225 29.30 49.99 -1.67
CA ASN A 225 30.03 50.22 -0.42
C ASN A 225 29.18 50.91 0.66
N ASP A 226 27.88 51.08 0.45
CA ASP A 226 27.01 51.69 1.45
C ASP A 226 26.76 50.70 2.61
N GLU A 227 26.55 51.24 3.81
CA GLU A 227 26.24 50.43 5.00
C GLU A 227 24.93 49.66 4.76
N LYS A 228 24.97 48.33 4.91
CA LYS A 228 23.78 47.50 4.84
C LYS A 228 23.02 47.60 6.16
N ASP A 229 21.80 48.11 6.11
CA ASP A 229 20.92 48.13 7.28
C ASP A 229 20.36 46.73 7.52
N ILE A 230 20.37 46.29 8.78
CA ILE A 230 19.76 45.02 9.19
C ILE A 230 18.28 45.29 9.47
N GLU A 231 17.40 44.68 8.69
CA GLU A 231 15.99 44.61 9.03
C GLU A 231 15.67 43.24 9.65
N VAL A 232 15.06 43.30 10.83
CA VAL A 232 14.48 42.12 11.48
C VAL A 232 12.98 42.29 11.46
N ALA A 233 12.30 41.38 10.78
CA ALA A 233 10.85 41.32 10.71
C ALA A 233 10.37 40.03 11.37
N LEU A 234 9.38 40.15 12.25
CA LEU A 234 8.66 39.03 12.82
C LEU A 234 7.23 39.06 12.31
N THR A 235 6.84 38.05 11.53
CA THR A 235 5.48 37.85 11.06
C THR A 235 4.82 36.77 11.90
N VAL A 236 3.73 37.11 12.58
CA VAL A 236 2.89 36.15 13.30
C VAL A 236 1.58 36.01 12.53
N LEU A 237 1.37 34.82 11.98
CA LEU A 237 0.12 34.38 11.39
C LEU A 237 -0.70 33.71 12.48
N THR A 238 -1.91 34.19 12.73
CA THR A 238 -2.90 33.53 13.59
C THR A 238 -4.22 33.47 12.84
N ASP A 239 -4.78 32.27 12.66
CA ASP A 239 -6.06 32.03 12.00
C ASP A 239 -6.21 32.75 10.64
N GLY A 240 -5.12 32.74 9.85
CA GLY A 240 -5.09 33.33 8.51
C GLY A 240 -4.91 34.86 8.46
N ASN A 241 -4.75 35.54 9.60
CA ASN A 241 -4.42 36.97 9.65
C ASN A 241 -2.92 37.17 9.97
N ALA A 242 -2.21 37.90 9.12
CA ALA A 242 -0.78 38.19 9.29
C ALA A 242 -0.57 39.48 10.08
N THR A 243 0.18 39.41 11.18
CA THR A 243 0.65 40.58 11.92
C THR A 243 2.17 40.71 11.73
N ASN A 244 2.61 41.82 11.12
CA ASN A 244 4.01 42.08 10.79
C ASN A 244 4.63 43.08 11.76
N PHE A 245 5.58 42.61 12.56
CA PHE A 245 6.40 43.40 13.47
C PHE A 245 7.77 43.62 12.84
N SER A 246 7.90 44.71 12.07
CA SER A 246 9.21 45.23 11.64
C SER A 246 9.55 46.49 12.44
N LEU A 247 10.84 46.80 12.55
CA LEU A 247 11.33 48.03 13.17
C LEU A 247 10.67 49.28 12.53
N ALA A 248 10.49 49.28 11.21
CA ALA A 248 9.78 50.35 10.49
C ALA A 248 8.32 50.51 10.93
N ASN A 249 7.59 49.39 11.07
CA ASN A 249 6.20 49.41 11.52
C ASN A 249 6.07 49.86 12.98
N ILE A 250 6.98 49.44 13.85
CA ILE A 250 6.97 49.83 15.27
C ILE A 250 7.28 51.32 15.43
N VAL A 251 8.29 51.83 14.73
CA VAL A 251 8.65 53.27 14.77
C VAL A 251 7.52 54.13 14.21
N SER A 252 6.83 53.68 13.16
CA SER A 252 5.66 54.38 12.63
C SER A 252 4.49 54.41 13.61
N GLN A 253 4.30 53.39 14.44
CA GLN A 253 3.22 53.34 15.45
C GLN A 253 3.55 54.15 16.71
N ILE A 254 4.83 54.32 17.04
CA ILE A 254 5.28 55.15 18.18
C ILE A 254 5.19 56.65 17.85
N ASN A 255 5.36 57.03 16.58
CA ASN A 255 5.38 58.42 16.13
C ASN A 255 4.00 59.01 15.75
N THR A 256 2.92 58.28 16.02
CA THR A 256 1.51 58.75 15.92
C THR A 256 0.90 58.94 17.29
#